data_AF-A0A935XA49-F1
#
_entry.id   AF-A0A935XA49-F1
#
_cell.length_a   1.000
_cell.length_b   1.000
_cell.length_c   1.000
_cell.angle_alpha   90.00
_cell.angle_beta   90.00
_cell.angle_gamma   90.00
#
_symmetry.space_group_name_H-M   'P 1'
#
loop_
_entity.id
_entity.type
_entity.pdbx_description
1 polymer ?
#
loop_
_entity_poly.entity_id
_entity_poly.type
_entity_poly.pdbx_seq_one_letter_code
_entity_poly.pdbx_strand_id
1 'polypeptide(L)'
;MRGFDFDTVGVLWLGDLVWRGNQWRADVAHVHDTGLDRSVSAVRAEGNPGQAHERLRAALAQAYRILLTRGISGCHVWIEDAETRAHLCACLGQTSH
;
A
#
# COMPACT_ATOMS: atom_id res chain seq x y z
N MET A 1 -1.38 24.21 23.30
CA MET A 1 -1.51 22.79 22.94
C MET A 1 -0.40 22.51 21.93
N ARG A 2 0.71 21.88 22.35
CA ARG A 2 1.87 21.64 21.48
C ARG A 2 1.64 20.29 20.81
N GLY A 3 1.52 20.29 19.49
CA GLY A 3 1.24 19.10 18.69
C GLY A 3 2.30 18.02 18.99
N PHE A 4 1.82 16.81 19.24
CA PHE A 4 2.67 15.63 19.29
C PHE A 4 3.16 15.39 17.85
N ASP A 5 4.30 15.95 17.50
CA ASP A 5 5.03 15.51 16.32
C ASP A 5 5.45 14.07 16.60
N PHE A 6 4.79 13.10 15.97
CA PHE A 6 5.21 11.72 16.05
C PHE A 6 6.53 11.60 15.30
N ASP A 7 7.61 11.44 16.06
CA ASP A 7 8.97 11.34 15.52
C ASP A 7 9.09 10.15 14.55
N THR A 8 8.34 9.08 14.81
CA THR A 8 8.25 7.87 14.00
C THR A 8 6.80 7.48 13.73
N VAL A 9 6.53 6.95 12.53
CA VAL A 9 5.22 6.40 12.14
C VAL A 9 5.32 4.89 11.93
N GLY A 10 4.30 4.15 12.39
CA GLY A 10 4.09 2.75 12.04
C GLY A 10 3.05 2.63 10.92
N VAL A 11 3.39 1.95 9.83
CA VAL A 11 2.47 1.66 8.73
C VAL A 11 2.26 0.15 8.64
N LEU A 12 0.99 -0.26 8.71
CA LEU A 12 0.58 -1.62 8.41
C LEU A 12 0.29 -1.70 6.91
N TRP A 13 1.11 -2.45 6.19
CA TRP A 13 0.96 -2.71 4.77
C TRP A 13 0.33 -4.10 4.60
N LEU A 14 -0.97 -4.10 4.33
CA LEU A 14 -1.79 -5.31 4.26
C LEU A 14 -1.88 -5.85 2.82
N GLY A 15 -2.77 -6.79 2.59
CA GLY A 15 -2.98 -7.42 1.28
C GLY A 15 -3.59 -6.54 0.18
N ASP A 16 -3.89 -5.25 0.41
CA ASP A 16 -4.59 -4.39 -0.55
C ASP A 16 -3.72 -3.94 -1.75
N LEU A 17 -2.41 -3.78 -1.55
CA LEU A 17 -1.44 -3.45 -2.60
C LEU A 17 -0.24 -4.39 -2.53
N VAL A 18 -0.14 -5.32 -3.47
CA VAL A 18 0.86 -6.39 -3.45
C VAL A 18 1.78 -6.36 -4.66
N TRP A 19 3.02 -6.82 -4.48
CA TRP A 19 3.96 -7.04 -5.57
C TRP A 19 3.80 -8.44 -6.14
N ARG A 20 3.49 -8.55 -7.44
CA ARG A 20 3.33 -9.85 -8.13
C ARG A 20 3.83 -9.76 -9.55
N GLY A 21 4.69 -10.68 -9.97
CA GLY A 21 5.09 -10.80 -11.37
C GLY A 21 5.63 -9.48 -11.95
N ASN A 22 6.55 -8.84 -11.22
CA ASN A 22 7.19 -7.57 -11.57
C ASN A 22 6.29 -6.33 -11.68
N GLN A 23 5.12 -6.36 -11.04
CA GLN A 23 4.20 -5.21 -11.02
C GLN A 23 3.46 -5.11 -9.70
N TRP A 24 3.13 -3.87 -9.33
CA TRP A 24 2.20 -3.59 -8.24
C TRP A 24 0.77 -3.93 -8.67
N ARG A 25 0.03 -4.67 -7.86
CA ARG A 25 -1.36 -5.03 -8.10
C ARG A 25 -2.21 -4.64 -6.90
N ALA A 26 -3.35 -4.00 -7.18
CA ALA A 26 -4.37 -3.77 -6.17
C ALA A 26 -5.20 -5.04 -6.01
N ASP A 27 -5.33 -5.55 -4.78
CA ASP A 27 -6.25 -6.63 -4.46
C ASP A 27 -7.51 -6.06 -3.82
N VAL A 28 -8.57 -6.01 -4.62
CA VAL A 28 -9.87 -5.46 -4.26
C VAL A 28 -10.52 -6.20 -3.09
N ALA A 29 -10.19 -7.49 -2.90
CA ALA A 29 -10.75 -8.28 -1.79
C ALA A 29 -10.24 -7.81 -0.43
N HIS A 30 -9.06 -7.19 -0.40
CA HIS A 30 -8.37 -6.73 0.81
C HIS A 30 -8.42 -5.20 0.99
N VAL A 31 -9.13 -4.47 0.11
CA VAL A 31 -9.40 -3.04 0.29
C VAL A 31 -10.55 -2.87 1.30
N HIS A 32 -10.20 -2.43 2.51
CA HIS A 32 -11.16 -2.18 3.61
C HIS A 32 -11.46 -0.70 3.86
N ASP A 33 -10.85 0.21 3.09
CA ASP A 33 -11.09 1.65 3.21
C ASP A 33 -12.43 2.02 2.56
N THR A 34 -13.39 2.45 3.39
CA THR A 34 -14.72 2.90 2.95
C THR A 34 -14.67 4.13 2.05
N GLY A 35 -13.59 4.92 2.11
CA GLY A 35 -13.33 6.02 1.17
C GLY A 35 -13.13 5.55 -0.28
N LEU A 36 -12.80 4.27 -0.49
CA LEU A 36 -12.56 3.67 -1.79
C LEU A 36 -13.74 2.83 -2.32
N ASP A 37 -14.88 2.80 -1.63
CA ASP A 37 -16.06 1.98 -2.02
C ASP A 37 -16.52 2.20 -3.46
N ARG A 38 -16.47 3.45 -3.94
CA ARG A 38 -16.81 3.78 -5.34
C ARG A 38 -15.79 3.19 -6.32
N SER A 39 -14.50 3.22 -5.97
CA SER A 39 -13.43 2.64 -6.79
C SER A 39 -13.53 1.11 -6.81
N VAL A 40 -13.77 0.49 -5.65
CA VAL A 40 -14.01 -0.95 -5.51
C VAL A 40 -15.20 -1.39 -6.35
N SER A 41 -16.30 -0.65 -6.29
CA SER A 41 -17.50 -0.94 -7.08
C SER A 41 -17.25 -0.83 -8.59
N ALA A 42 -16.50 0.19 -9.02
CA ALA A 42 -16.13 0.37 -10.43
C ALA A 42 -15.24 -0.79 -10.94
N VAL A 43 -14.29 -1.24 -10.12
CA VAL A 43 -13.44 -2.38 -10.46
C VAL A 43 -14.25 -3.68 -10.59
N ARG A 44 -15.17 -3.95 -9.65
CA ARG A 44 -16.03 -5.13 -9.71
C ARG A 44 -16.92 -5.16 -10.95
N ALA A 45 -17.36 -3.99 -11.42
CA ALA A 45 -18.14 -3.87 -12.65
C ALA A 45 -17.31 -4.08 -13.94
N GLU A 46 -16.00 -3.80 -13.90
CA GLU A 46 -15.10 -3.89 -15.06
C GLU A 46 -14.64 -5.33 -15.34
N GLY A 47 -14.63 -6.21 -14.33
CA GLY A 47 -14.43 -7.66 -14.45
C GLY A 47 -13.02 -8.13 -14.85
N ASN A 48 -12.24 -7.32 -15.58
CA ASN A 48 -10.87 -7.58 -16.00
C ASN A 48 -9.91 -6.48 -15.49
N PRO A 49 -8.58 -6.69 -15.47
CA PRO A 49 -7.62 -5.62 -15.22
C PRO A 49 -7.77 -4.55 -16.31
N GLY A 50 -8.52 -3.51 -15.99
CA GLY A 50 -8.82 -2.39 -16.86
C GLY A 50 -8.47 -1.06 -16.21
N GLN A 51 -9.10 0.00 -16.68
CA GLN A 51 -8.77 1.36 -16.26
C GLN A 51 -9.15 1.62 -14.80
N ALA A 52 -10.20 0.97 -14.28
CA ALA A 52 -10.59 1.11 -12.87
C ALA A 52 -9.57 0.42 -11.94
N HIS A 53 -9.03 -0.74 -12.32
CA HIS A 53 -7.98 -1.42 -11.55
C HIS A 53 -6.73 -0.53 -11.42
N GLU A 54 -6.29 0.10 -12.51
CA GLU A 54 -5.13 1.01 -12.49
C GLU A 54 -5.39 2.26 -11.64
N ARG A 55 -6.61 2.81 -11.70
CA ARG A 55 -7.00 3.96 -10.85
C ARG A 55 -6.98 3.59 -9.37
N LEU A 56 -7.50 2.42 -9.01
CA LEU A 56 -7.46 1.92 -7.62
C LEU A 56 -6.03 1.72 -7.15
N ARG A 57 -5.20 1.05 -7.97
CA ARG A 57 -3.77 0.87 -7.68
C ARG A 57 -3.05 2.20 -7.48
N ALA A 58 -3.29 3.19 -8.34
CA ALA A 58 -2.71 4.52 -8.21
C ALA A 58 -3.17 5.24 -6.93
N ALA A 59 -4.45 5.12 -6.56
CA ALA A 59 -4.99 5.69 -5.33
C ALA A 59 -4.34 5.06 -4.08
N LEU A 60 -4.22 3.73 -4.05
CA LEU A 60 -3.54 3.01 -2.95
C LEU A 60 -2.07 3.42 -2.84
N ALA A 61 -1.34 3.44 -3.97
CA ALA A 61 0.05 3.88 -3.99
C ALA A 61 0.22 5.32 -3.47
N GLN A 62 -0.71 6.21 -3.82
CA GLN A 62 -0.73 7.59 -3.32
C GLN A 62 -1.02 7.66 -1.81
N ALA A 63 -1.92 6.83 -1.29
CA ALA A 63 -2.20 6.74 0.15
C ALA A 63 -0.97 6.27 0.92
N TYR A 64 -0.33 5.16 0.49
CA TYR A 64 0.90 4.67 1.09
C TYR A 64 2.02 5.71 1.02
N ARG A 65 2.19 6.42 -0.09
CA ARG A 65 3.17 7.52 -0.18
C ARG A 65 2.94 8.59 0.89
N ILE A 66 1.69 9.01 1.10
CA ILE A 66 1.36 9.99 2.15
C ILE A 66 1.70 9.41 3.52
N LEU A 67 1.31 8.16 3.82
CA LEU A 67 1.58 7.54 5.11
C LEU A 67 3.09 7.40 5.39
N LEU A 68 3.86 6.93 4.42
CA LEU A 68 5.31 6.70 4.55
C LEU A 68 6.11 7.99 4.66
N THR A 69 5.61 9.12 4.15
CA THR A 69 6.29 10.42 4.20
C THR A 69 5.90 11.27 5.41
N ARG A 70 4.98 10.80 6.26
CA ARG A 70 4.57 11.53 7.47
C ARG A 70 5.55 11.40 8.63
N GLY A 71 6.38 10.35 8.67
CA GLY A 71 7.40 10.18 9.72
C GLY A 71 8.56 11.17 9.51
N ILE A 72 8.86 11.97 10.53
CA ILE A 72 9.92 13.00 10.46
C ILE A 72 11.31 12.35 10.63
N SER A 73 11.45 11.45 11.61
CA SER A 73 12.71 10.75 11.91
C SER A 73 12.76 9.33 11.36
N GLY A 74 11.62 8.73 11.03
CA GLY A 74 11.59 7.41 10.38
C GLY A 74 10.19 6.81 10.23
N CYS A 75 10.13 5.71 9.48
CA CYS A 75 8.91 4.93 9.25
C CYS A 75 9.20 3.44 9.46
N HIS A 76 8.39 2.79 10.29
CA HIS A 76 8.39 1.34 10.46
C HIS A 76 7.23 0.76 9.67
N VAL A 77 7.53 -0.16 8.75
CA VAL A 77 6.53 -0.81 7.92
C VAL A 77 6.44 -2.28 8.30
N TRP A 78 5.25 -2.74 8.68
CA TRP A 78 4.96 -4.16 8.79
C TRP A 78 4.22 -4.61 7.54
N ILE A 79 4.72 -5.66 6.89
CA ILE A 79 4.21 -6.14 5.59
C ILE A 79 3.69 -7.56 5.79
N GLU A 80 2.39 -7.72 5.57
CA GLU A 80 1.69 -9.00 5.70
C GLU A 80 2.16 -10.00 4.62
N ASP A 81 2.17 -9.53 3.37
CA ASP A 81 2.49 -10.37 2.22
C ASP A 81 3.99 -10.67 2.08
N ALA A 82 4.33 -11.95 2.00
CA ALA A 82 5.73 -12.40 1.99
C ALA A 82 6.51 -11.99 0.74
N GLU A 83 5.90 -12.03 -0.45
CA GLU A 83 6.57 -11.64 -1.71
C GLU A 83 6.79 -10.12 -1.76
N THR A 84 5.79 -9.34 -1.35
CA THR A 84 5.89 -7.88 -1.22
C THR A 84 6.98 -7.49 -0.23
N ARG A 85 7.05 -8.18 0.91
CA ARG A 85 8.12 -7.99 1.90
C ARG A 85 9.49 -8.29 1.31
N ALA A 86 9.65 -9.43 0.64
CA ALA A 86 10.92 -9.81 0.02
C ALA A 86 11.35 -8.77 -1.04
N HIS A 87 10.42 -8.27 -1.85
CA HIS A 87 10.69 -7.23 -2.83
C HIS A 87 11.14 -5.92 -2.17
N LEU A 88 10.42 -5.45 -1.15
CA LEU A 88 10.77 -4.22 -0.44
C LEU A 88 12.10 -4.33 0.30
N CYS A 89 12.37 -5.47 0.96
CA CYS A 89 13.66 -5.75 1.58
C CYS A 89 14.81 -5.69 0.57
N ALA A 90 14.64 -6.31 -0.61
CA ALA A 90 15.63 -6.25 -1.68
C ALA A 90 15.85 -4.82 -2.19
N CYS A 91 14.78 -4.03 -2.37
CA CYS A 91 14.87 -2.62 -2.77
C CYS A 91 15.57 -1.74 -1.73
N LEU A 92 15.40 -2.04 -0.44
CA LEU A 92 16.01 -1.30 0.65
C LEU A 92 17.45 -1.77 0.98
N GLY A 93 17.97 -2.76 0.26
CA GLY A 93 19.26 -3.39 0.58
C GLY A 93 19.27 -4.11 1.92
N GLN A 94 18.09 -4.40 2.48
CA GLN A 94 17.92 -5.17 3.71
C GLN A 94 17.87 -6.66 3.34
N THR A 95 19.02 -7.22 3.00
CA THR A 95 19.15 -8.67 2.83
C THR A 95 18.96 -9.32 4.20
N SER A 96 17.83 -9.99 4.42
CA SER A 96 17.64 -10.84 5.60
C SER A 96 18.64 -11.99 5.50
N HIS A 97 19.64 -11.97 6.40
CA HIS A 97 20.55 -13.10 6.66
C HIS A 97 19.84 -14.19 7.44
#